data_AF-A0ABD1N353-F1
#
_entry.id   AF-A0ABD1N353-F1
#
_cell.length_a   1.000
_cell.length_b   1.000
_cell.length_c   1.000
_cell.angle_alpha   90.00
_cell.angle_beta   90.00
_cell.angle_gamma   90.00
#
_symmetry.space_group_name_H-M   'P 1'
#
loop_
_entity.id
_entity.type
_entity.pdbx_description
1 polymer ?
#
loop_
_entity_poly.entity_id
_entity_poly.type
_entity_poly.pdbx_seq_one_letter_code
_entity_poly.pdbx_strand_id
1 'polypeptide(L)' 'MVGFFQCKLGGTSLVELMIVAGKAVPKLPLEHGLAVDRVYTGSFITFLDMAGLSISIMKVDASILQRLHAATKACRKLLL' A
#
# COMPACT_ATOMS: atom_id res chain seq x y z
N MET A 1 5.07 10.72 -9.35
CA MET A 1 5.29 9.62 -8.40
C MET A 1 3.96 8.91 -8.14
N VAL A 2 3.99 7.65 -7.76
CA VAL A 2 2.79 6.88 -7.37
C VAL A 2 2.90 6.45 -5.91
N GLY A 3 1.78 6.54 -5.21
CA GLY A 3 1.58 5.88 -3.92
C GLY A 3 1.07 4.47 -4.17
N PHE A 4 1.71 3.50 -3.52
CA PHE A 4 1.34 2.09 -3.58
C PHE A 4 0.60 1.72 -2.30
N PHE A 5 -0.61 1.17 -2.43
CA PHE A 5 -1.47 0.82 -1.30
C PHE A 5 -1.86 -0.64 -1.35
N GLN A 6 -1.60 -1.37 -0.28
CA GLN A 6 -1.84 -2.79 -0.19
C GLN A 6 -2.69 -3.12 1.04
N CYS A 7 -3.87 -3.68 0.77
CA CYS A 7 -4.84 -4.12 1.76
C CYS A 7 -4.81 -5.63 1.90
N LYS A 8 -4.76 -6.14 3.14
CA LYS A 8 -5.24 -7.49 3.43
C LYS A 8 -6.74 -7.47 3.71
N LEU A 9 -7.45 -8.50 3.24
CA LEU A 9 -8.92 -8.58 3.30
C LEU A 9 -9.45 -9.42 4.47
N GLY A 10 -8.57 -10.00 5.31
CA GLY A 10 -8.97 -10.75 6.49
C GLY A 10 -8.01 -11.89 6.79
N GLY A 11 -8.15 -12.99 6.06
CA GLY A 11 -7.43 -14.25 6.30
C GLY A 11 -5.96 -14.28 5.89
N THR A 12 -5.44 -13.21 5.27
CA THR A 12 -4.04 -13.17 4.80
C THR A 12 -3.06 -12.80 5.92
N SER A 13 -2.00 -13.59 6.05
CA SER A 13 -0.93 -13.34 7.02
C SER A 13 -0.12 -12.09 6.66
N LEU A 14 0.50 -11.46 7.66
CA LEU A 14 1.38 -10.31 7.41
C LEU A 14 2.60 -10.69 6.55
N VAL A 15 3.07 -11.93 6.64
CA VAL A 15 4.20 -12.43 5.85
C VAL A 15 3.86 -12.46 4.36
N GLU A 16 2.69 -13.00 4.00
CA GLU A 16 2.22 -13.00 2.60
C GLU A 16 2.07 -11.58 2.05
N LEU A 17 1.54 -10.65 2.86
CA LEU A 17 1.43 -9.25 2.50
C LEU A 17 2.79 -8.63 2.18
N MET A 18 3.80 -8.89 3.02
CA MET A 18 5.15 -8.39 2.85
C MET A 18 5.87 -9.02 1.65
N ILE A 19 5.65 -10.31 1.38
CA ILE A 19 6.19 -10.99 0.18
C ILE A 19 5.62 -10.34 -1.08
N VAL A 20 4.32 -10.07 -1.11
CA VAL A 20 3.68 -9.43 -2.26
C VAL A 20 4.13 -7.98 -2.41
N ALA A 21 4.29 -7.22 -1.31
CA ALA A 21 4.87 -5.89 -1.35
C ALA A 21 6.29 -5.93 -1.95
N GLY A 22 7.14 -6.84 -1.45
CA GLY A 22 8.51 -7.01 -1.93
C GLY A 22 8.61 -7.42 -3.40
N LYS A 23 7.59 -8.10 -3.96
CA LYS A 23 7.55 -8.45 -5.39
C LYS A 23 6.87 -7.39 -6.26
N ALA A 24 5.86 -6.70 -5.76
CA ALA A 24 5.09 -5.74 -6.54
C ALA A 24 5.80 -4.39 -6.67
N VAL A 25 6.38 -3.89 -5.58
CA VAL A 25 7.09 -2.60 -5.54
C VAL A 25 8.20 -2.50 -6.59
N PRO A 26 9.11 -3.47 -6.76
CA PRO A 26 10.16 -3.40 -7.77
C PRO A 26 9.66 -3.63 -9.21
N LYS A 27 8.49 -4.26 -9.41
CA LYS A 27 7.92 -4.48 -10.75
C LYS A 27 7.36 -3.19 -11.36
N LEU A 28 6.79 -2.29 -10.56
CA LEU A 28 6.24 -1.02 -11.05
C LEU A 28 7.27 -0.14 -11.81
N PRO A 29 8.47 0.14 -11.27
CA PRO A 29 9.46 0.92 -11.99
C PRO A 29 10.06 0.14 -13.17
N LEU A 30 10.22 -1.18 -13.04
CA LEU A 30 10.84 -2.00 -14.09
C LEU A 30 9.94 -2.16 -15.32
N GLU A 31 8.65 -2.45 -15.11
CA GLU A 31 7.74 -2.77 -16.21
C GLU A 31 6.93 -1.58 -16.69
N HIS A 32 6.69 -0.57 -15.84
CA HIS A 32 5.81 0.54 -16.19
C HIS A 32 6.54 1.90 -16.13
N GLY A 33 7.78 1.95 -15.66
CA GLY A 33 8.54 3.20 -15.53
C GLY A 33 7.99 4.14 -14.45
N LEU A 34 7.16 3.62 -13.53
CA LEU A 34 6.58 4.42 -12.45
C LEU A 34 7.46 4.35 -11.19
N ALA A 35 8.00 5.50 -10.79
CA ALA A 35 8.68 5.65 -9.50
C ALA A 35 7.67 5.61 -8.34
N VAL A 36 7.82 4.59 -7.49
CA VAL A 36 7.08 4.43 -6.24
C VAL A 36 7.72 5.34 -5.20
N ASP A 37 6.93 6.26 -4.64
CA ASP A 37 7.40 7.17 -3.58
C ASP A 37 7.19 6.58 -2.19
N ARG A 38 6.05 5.93 -1.97
CA ARG A 38 5.63 5.37 -0.67
C ARG A 38 4.78 4.12 -0.83
N VAL A 39 4.97 3.20 0.11
CA VAL A 39 4.21 1.95 0.20
C VAL A 39 3.43 1.93 1.51
N TYR A 40 2.12 1.78 1.40
CA TYR A 40 1.20 1.61 2.53
C TYR A 40 0.75 0.16 2.59
N THR A 41 1.11 -0.57 3.64
CA THR A 41 0.71 -1.97 3.84
C THR A 41 -0.11 -2.12 5.11
N GLY A 42 -1.26 -2.78 5.01
CA GLY A 42 -2.07 -3.01 6.20
C GLY A 42 -3.46 -3.57 5.94
N SER A 43 -4.27 -3.54 7.00
CA SER A 43 -5.70 -3.87 6.97
C SER A 43 -6.46 -2.56 6.98
N PHE A 44 -6.87 -2.08 5.80
CA PHE A 44 -7.63 -0.83 5.68
C PHE A 44 -9.11 -1.11 5.46
N ILE A 45 -9.43 -2.08 4.61
CA ILE A 45 -10.78 -2.58 4.36
C ILE A 45 -10.69 -4.10 4.48
N THR A 46 -11.45 -4.71 5.38
CA THR A 46 -11.47 -6.16 5.61
C THR A 46 -12.86 -6.71 5.31
N PHE A 47 -12.91 -7.87 4.66
CA PHE A 47 -14.13 -8.60 4.32
C PHE A 47 -14.17 -9.91 5.11
N LEU A 48 -14.44 -9.80 6.42
CA LEU A 48 -14.42 -10.90 7.41
C LEU A 48 -13.13 -11.75 7.36
N ASP A 49 -13.24 -12.97 6.85
CA ASP A 49 -12.20 -14.02 6.83
C ASP A 49 -11.78 -14.33 5.39
N MET A 50 -12.05 -13.43 4.43
CA MET A 50 -11.66 -13.66 3.05
C MET A 50 -10.13 -13.69 2.95
N ALA A 51 -9.59 -14.84 2.53
CA ALA A 51 -8.18 -14.98 2.20
C ALA A 51 -7.92 -14.24 0.88
N GLY A 52 -7.42 -13.01 0.99
CA GLY A 52 -7.17 -12.18 -0.17
C GLY A 52 -6.47 -10.87 0.17
N LEU A 53 -5.83 -10.31 -0.84
CA LEU A 53 -5.21 -8.99 -0.78
C LEU A 53 -5.67 -8.16 -1.98
N SER A 54 -5.73 -6.85 -1.78
CA SER A 54 -6.02 -5.89 -2.83
C SER A 54 -4.85 -4.92 -2.95
N ILE A 55 -4.44 -4.66 -4.19
CA ILE A 55 -3.39 -3.70 -4.54
C ILE A 55 -4.07 -2.54 -5.25
N SER A 56 -3.82 -1.32 -4.77
CA SER A 56 -4.30 -0.08 -5.36
C SER A 56 -3.11 0.83 -5.64
N ILE A 57 -3.06 1.35 -6.86
CA ILE A 57 -2.01 2.27 -7.31
C ILE A 57 -2.67 3.63 -7.54
N MET A 58 -2.17 4.67 -6.87
CA MET A 58 -2.70 6.02 -7.01
C MET A 58 -1.57 6.95 -7.44
N LYS A 59 -1.80 7.77 -8.47
CA LYS A 59 -0.87 8.85 -8.82
C LYS A 59 -0.87 9.89 -7.69
N VAL A 60 0.31 10.20 -7.18
CA VAL A 60 0.48 11.10 -6.05
C VAL A 60 1.39 12.25 -6.46
N ASP A 61 0.94 13.46 -6.16
CA ASP A 61 1.70 14.70 -6.25
C ASP A 61 2.13 15.14 -4.85
N ALA A 62 3.12 16.04 -4.77
CA ALA A 62 3.68 16.51 -3.50
C ALA A 62 2.62 17.09 -2.53
N SER A 63 1.58 17.75 -3.06
CA SER A 63 0.47 18.27 -2.26
C SER A 63 -0.42 17.18 -1.65
N ILE A 64 -0.68 16.10 -2.40
CA ILE A 64 -1.45 14.94 -1.94
C ILE A 64 -0.65 14.19 -0.87
N LEU A 65 0.66 14.04 -1.07
CA LEU A 65 1.57 13.41 -0.13
C LEU A 65 1.60 14.19 1.19
N GLN A 66 1.70 15.52 1.14
CA GLN A 66 1.61 16.34 2.35
C GLN A 66 0.29 16.16 3.10
N ARG A 67 -0.84 16.03 2.39
CA ARG A 67 -2.14 15.75 3.01
C ARG A 67 -2.21 14.36 3.64
N LEU A 68 -1.63 13.34 2.99
CA LEU A 68 -1.50 12.00 3.58
C LEU A 68 -0.53 11.98 4.78
N HIS A 69 0.35 12.97 4.87
CA HIS A 69 1.31 13.14 5.95
C HIS A 69 0.83 14.03 7.09
N ALA A 70 -0.28 14.75 6.90
CA ALA A 70 -0.86 15.58 7.93
C ALA A 70 -1.16 14.73 9.18
N ALA A 71 -0.94 15.33 10.34
CA ALA A 71 -1.22 14.66 11.61
C ALA A 71 -2.71 14.29 11.67
N THR A 72 -2.98 13.00 11.80
CA THR A 72 -4.34 12.48 11.99
C THR A 72 -4.43 11.74 13.32
N LYS A 73 -5.62 11.72 13.90
CA LYS A 73 -5.92 10.98 15.13
C LYS A 73 -6.10 9.47 14.89
N ALA A 74 -6.09 9.04 13.62
CA ALA A 74 -6.24 7.65 13.24
C ALA A 74 -4.92 6.90 13.37
N CYS A 75 -4.99 5.63 13.78
CA CYS A 75 -3.80 4.77 13.90
C CYS A 75 -3.13 4.61 12.52
N ARG A 76 -1.92 5.14 12.39
CA ARG A 76 -1.17 5.14 11.13
C ARG A 76 -0.66 3.74 10.83
N LYS A 77 -1.13 3.13 9.74
CA LYS A 77 -0.62 1.83 9.28
C LYS A 77 0.69 1.99 8.51
N LEU A 78 1.52 0.95 8.58
CA LEU A 78 2.93 0.94 8.22
C LEU A 78 3.22 1.63 6.88
N LEU A 79 4.24 2.50 6.91
CA LEU A 79 4.75 3.29 5.79
C LEU A 79 6.19 2.85 5.55
N LEU A 80 6.46 2.22 4.40
CA LEU A 80 7.79 1.85 3.93
C LEU A 80 8.18 2.73 2.74
#